data_AF-A0A0F2R3L8-F1
#
_entry.id   AF-A0A0F2R3L8-F1
#
_cell.length_a   1.000
_cell.length_b   1.000
_cell.length_c   1.000
_cell.angle_alpha   90.00
_cell.angle_beta   90.00
_cell.angle_gamma   90.00
#
_symmetry.space_group_name_H-M   'P 1'
#
loop_
_entity.id
_entity.type
_entity.pdbx_description
1 polymer ?
#
loop_
_entity_poly.entity_id
_entity_poly.type
_entity_poly.pdbx_seq_one_letter_code
_entity_poly.pdbx_strand_id
1 'polypeptide(L)'
;MRFFDLLNFQHVMAYIFCGLIFLIVFGVALGYAHFRHERSEQQKSEIVGHFPEGIEDRVAPFPLVMVLIISGVVIWGFLYILMHGLMGVKI
;
A
#
# COMPACT_ATOMS: atom_id res chain seq x y z
N MET A 1 37.65 4.06 7.32
CA MET A 1 37.45 5.03 6.21
C MET A 1 36.11 4.75 5.57
N ARG A 2 35.22 5.75 5.45
CA ARG A 2 33.88 5.54 4.88
C ARG A 2 34.01 5.43 3.36
N PHE A 3 33.54 4.33 2.77
CA PHE A 3 33.52 4.17 1.31
C PHE A 3 32.37 5.03 0.75
N PHE A 4 32.67 6.28 0.44
CA PHE A 4 31.68 7.26 -0.01
C PHE A 4 31.03 6.86 -1.34
N ASP A 5 31.77 6.26 -2.26
CA ASP A 5 31.22 5.82 -3.55
C ASP A 5 30.20 4.69 -3.37
N LEU A 6 30.50 3.71 -2.51
CA LEU A 6 29.60 2.60 -2.23
C LEU A 6 28.34 3.06 -1.48
N LEU A 7 28.51 3.99 -0.52
CA LEU A 7 27.41 4.57 0.23
C LEU A 7 26.49 5.42 -0.67
N ASN A 8 27.08 6.22 -1.57
CA ASN A 8 26.33 7.01 -2.53
C ASN A 8 25.55 6.11 -3.51
N PHE A 9 26.17 5.02 -3.97
CA PHE A 9 25.51 4.02 -4.80
C PHE A 9 24.30 3.39 -4.08
N GLN A 10 24.47 3.02 -2.80
CA GLN A 10 23.36 2.51 -1.98
C GLN A 10 22.21 3.52 -1.85
N HIS A 11 22.51 4.80 -1.61
CA HIS A 11 21.48 5.83 -1.51
C HIS A 11 20.74 6.05 -2.83
N VAL A 12 21.46 6.16 -3.95
CA VAL A 12 20.86 6.33 -5.27
C VAL A 12 19.95 5.15 -5.60
N MET A 13 20.41 3.91 -5.37
CA MET A 13 19.60 2.72 -5.59
C MET A 13 18.37 2.67 -4.68
N ALA A 14 18.50 3.05 -3.41
CA ALA A 14 17.38 3.11 -2.47
C ALA A 14 16.32 4.14 -2.90
N TYR A 15 16.74 5.33 -3.36
CA TYR A 15 15.82 6.34 -3.89
C TYR A 15 15.09 5.87 -5.15
N ILE A 16 15.80 5.25 -6.09
CA ILE A 16 15.19 4.70 -7.31
C ILE A 16 14.17 3.62 -6.96
N PHE A 17 14.52 2.69 -6.07
CA PHE A 17 13.64 1.59 -5.68
C PHE A 17 12.38 2.11 -4.96
N CYS A 18 12.53 3.05 -4.03
CA CYS A 18 11.42 3.67 -3.33
C CYS A 18 10.52 4.47 -4.28
N GLY A 19 11.11 5.20 -5.22
CA GLY A 19 10.39 5.94 -6.26
C GLY A 19 9.59 5.03 -7.20
N LEU A 20 10.14 3.88 -7.60
CA LEU A 20 9.44 2.91 -8.44
C LEU A 20 8.25 2.27 -7.72
N ILE A 21 8.41 1.91 -6.44
CA ILE A 21 7.30 1.41 -5.61
C ILE A 21 6.19 2.47 -5.52
N PHE A 22 6.56 3.72 -5.25
CA PHE A 22 5.60 4.83 -5.23
C PHE A 22 4.86 4.97 -6.56
N LEU A 23 5.58 4.95 -7.69
CA LEU A 23 4.98 5.10 -9.01
C LEU A 23 3.98 3.98 -9.31
N ILE A 24 4.30 2.73 -8.94
CA ILE A 24 3.38 1.59 -9.08
C ILE A 24 2.14 1.79 -8.20
N VAL A 25 2.32 2.10 -6.91
CA VAL A 25 1.19 2.31 -5.98
C VAL A 25 0.31 3.47 -6.42
N PHE A 26 0.93 4.58 -6.83
CA PHE A 26 0.25 5.78 -7.29
C PHE A 26 -0.47 5.56 -8.62
N GLY A 27 0.16 4.84 -9.57
CA GLY A 27 -0.45 4.48 -10.84
C GLY A 27 -1.66 3.56 -10.66
N VAL A 28 -1.57 2.57 -9.76
CA VAL A 28 -2.70 1.71 -9.38
C VAL A 28 -3.79 2.53 -8.69
N ALA A 29 -3.42 3.46 -7.81
CA ALA A 29 -4.39 4.34 -7.15
C ALA A 29 -5.16 5.22 -8.14
N LEU A 30 -4.48 5.83 -9.11
CA LEU A 30 -5.12 6.61 -10.16
C LEU A 30 -5.97 5.75 -11.10
N GLY A 31 -5.47 4.58 -11.51
CA GLY A 31 -6.18 3.67 -12.41
C GLY A 31 -7.44 3.05 -11.80
N TYR A 32 -7.41 2.75 -10.49
CA TYR A 32 -8.55 2.15 -9.78
C TYR A 32 -9.47 3.15 -9.09
N ALA A 33 -9.13 4.45 -9.04
CA ALA A 33 -10.10 5.48 -8.69
C ALA A 33 -11.30 5.51 -9.67
N HIS A 34 -11.14 4.93 -10.87
CA HIS A 34 -12.13 5.00 -11.95
C HIS A 34 -12.65 3.66 -12.47
N PHE A 35 -12.36 2.51 -11.83
CA PHE A 35 -13.05 1.26 -12.17
C PHE A 35 -14.48 1.27 -11.60
N ARG A 36 -15.35 2.05 -12.25
CA ARG A 36 -16.81 1.94 -12.19
C ARG A 36 -17.18 0.56 -12.73
N HIS A 37 -17.20 -0.45 -11.86
CA HIS A 37 -17.84 -1.71 -12.22
C HIS A 37 -19.36 -1.46 -12.22
N GLU A 38 -20.03 -1.73 -13.34
CA GLU A 38 -21.48 -1.53 -13.56
C GLU A 38 -22.37 -2.19 -12.49
N ARG A 39 -21.82 -3.15 -11.73
CA ARG A 39 -22.49 -3.81 -10.61
C ARG A 39 -22.38 -3.10 -9.25
N SER A 40 -21.44 -2.16 -9.09
CA SER A 40 -21.19 -1.47 -7.80
C SER A 40 -22.19 -0.35 -7.49
N GLU A 41 -22.86 0.18 -8.51
CA GLU A 41 -23.92 1.19 -8.34
C GLU A 41 -25.20 0.57 -7.74
N GLN A 42 -25.45 -0.72 -8.00
CA GLN A 42 -26.61 -1.44 -7.44
C GLN A 42 -26.41 -1.84 -5.97
N GLN A 43 -25.16 -2.07 -5.54
CA GLN A 43 -24.84 -2.47 -4.16
C GLN A 43 -24.69 -1.28 -3.19
N LYS A 44 -24.40 -0.08 -3.71
CA LYS A 44 -24.28 1.15 -2.91
C LYS A 44 -25.61 1.69 -2.37
N SER A 45 -26.74 1.26 -2.93
CA SER A 45 -28.08 1.74 -2.52
C SER A 45 -28.75 0.87 -1.46
N GLU A 46 -28.16 -0.28 -1.10
CA GLU A 46 -28.73 -1.18 -0.11
C GLU A 46 -28.24 -0.78 1.28
N ILE A 47 -29.15 -0.21 2.08
CA ILE A 47 -28.88 0.15 3.46
C ILE A 47 -28.88 -1.14 4.27
N VAL A 48 -27.72 -1.54 4.79
CA VAL A 48 -27.55 -2.83 5.49
C VAL A 48 -27.70 -2.67 7.01
N GLY A 49 -27.61 -1.45 7.52
CA GLY A 49 -27.81 -1.15 8.94
C GLY A 49 -28.41 0.23 9.17
N HIS A 50 -29.45 0.27 10.01
CA HIS A 50 -30.00 1.50 10.58
C HIS A 50 -29.60 1.60 12.05
N PHE A 51 -28.88 2.65 12.39
CA PHE A 51 -28.48 2.95 13.75
C PHE A 51 -29.33 4.09 14.33
N PRO A 52 -29.41 4.23 15.67
CA PRO A 52 -30.00 5.40 16.30
C PRO A 52 -29.34 6.69 15.78
N GLU A 53 -30.06 7.81 15.80
CA GLU A 53 -29.62 9.12 15.27
C GLU A 53 -29.59 9.25 13.73
N GLY A 54 -30.16 8.30 13.00
CA GLY A 54 -30.31 8.41 11.54
C GLY A 54 -29.03 8.08 10.77
N ILE A 55 -28.09 7.38 11.40
CA ILE A 55 -26.88 6.88 10.74
C ILE A 55 -27.23 5.62 9.96
N GLU A 56 -26.95 5.66 8.65
CA GLU A 56 -27.14 4.55 7.72
C GLU A 56 -25.78 3.98 7.33
N ASP A 57 -25.63 2.66 7.42
CA ASP A 57 -24.44 1.96 6.93
C ASP A 57 -24.71 1.32 5.56
N ARG A 58 -23.67 1.34 4.73
CA ARG A 58 -23.73 0.93 3.33
C ARG A 58 -22.57 0.00 3.02
N VAL A 59 -22.83 -1.01 2.20
CA VAL A 59 -21.78 -1.89 1.70
C VAL A 59 -21.00 -1.15 0.61
N ALA A 60 -19.97 -0.42 1.03
CA ALA A 60 -19.00 0.17 0.13
C ALA A 60 -17.89 -0.84 -0.17
N PRO A 61 -17.49 -1.00 -1.44
CA PRO A 61 -16.36 -1.85 -1.78
C PRO A 61 -15.08 -1.30 -1.13
N PHE A 62 -14.30 -2.18 -0.51
CA PHE A 62 -13.07 -1.79 0.17
C PHE A 62 -12.06 -1.17 -0.82
N PRO A 63 -11.46 -0.01 -0.52
CA PRO A 63 -10.58 0.68 -1.47
C PRO A 63 -9.37 -0.18 -1.82
N LEU A 64 -9.17 -0.47 -3.11
CA LEU A 64 -8.03 -1.27 -3.57
C LEU A 64 -6.68 -0.66 -3.17
N VAL A 65 -6.61 0.68 -3.13
CA VAL A 65 -5.44 1.43 -2.64
C VAL A 65 -5.12 1.08 -1.19
N MET A 66 -6.14 0.98 -0.32
CA MET A 66 -5.92 0.54 1.06
C MET A 66 -5.37 -0.89 1.11
N VAL A 67 -5.91 -1.82 0.31
CA VAL A 67 -5.39 -3.20 0.25
C VAL A 67 -3.92 -3.20 -0.15
N LEU A 68 -3.56 -2.41 -1.16
CA LEU A 68 -2.19 -2.34 -1.67
C LEU A 68 -1.23 -1.74 -0.64
N ILE A 69 -1.63 -0.67 0.05
CA ILE A 69 -0.85 -0.04 1.11
C ILE A 69 -0.63 -1.03 2.26
N ILE A 70 -1.71 -1.64 2.76
CA ILE A 70 -1.65 -2.61 3.87
C ILE A 70 -0.74 -3.79 3.48
N SER A 71 -0.96 -4.36 2.31
CA SER A 71 -0.15 -5.49 1.81
C SER A 71 1.33 -5.09 1.65
N GLY A 72 1.59 -3.89 1.12
CA GLY A 72 2.95 -3.37 0.97
C GLY A 72 3.67 -3.22 2.31
N VAL A 73 3.00 -2.68 3.33
CA VAL A 73 3.56 -2.55 4.68
C VAL A 73 3.84 -3.91 5.32
N VAL A 74 2.91 -4.86 5.18
CA VAL A 74 3.08 -6.23 5.71
C VAL A 74 4.25 -6.93 5.05
N ILE A 75 4.34 -6.91 3.72
CA ILE A 75 5.43 -7.52 2.96
C ILE A 75 6.76 -6.85 3.32
N TRP A 76 6.79 -5.52 3.38
CA TRP A 76 7.99 -4.78 3.74
C TRP A 76 8.47 -5.11 5.15
N GLY A 77 7.58 -5.10 6.15
CA GLY A 77 7.93 -5.43 7.53
C GLY A 77 8.43 -6.87 7.67
N PHE A 78 7.78 -7.82 7.01
CA PHE A 78 8.21 -9.21 6.98
C PHE A 78 9.61 -9.37 6.37
N LEU A 79 9.85 -8.78 5.20
CA LEU A 79 11.15 -8.84 4.52
C LEU A 79 12.23 -8.10 5.30
N TYR A 80 11.91 -6.98 5.93
CA TYR A 80 12.84 -6.21 6.76
C TYR A 80 13.35 -7.05 7.94
N ILE A 81 12.44 -7.68 8.68
CA ILE A 81 12.78 -8.58 9.79
C ILE A 81 13.63 -9.75 9.31
N LEU A 82 13.20 -10.40 8.22
CA LEU A 82 13.89 -11.56 7.66
C LEU A 82 15.31 -11.20 7.19
N MET A 83 15.48 -10.08 6.49
CA MET A 83 16.79 -9.61 6.04
C MET A 83 17.70 -9.22 7.21
N HIS A 84 17.18 -8.53 8.22
CA HIS A 84 17.96 -8.17 9.41
C HIS A 84 18.35 -9.41 10.24
N GLY A 85 17.46 -10.40 10.35
CA GLY A 85 17.74 -11.67 11.02
C GLY A 85 18.78 -12.51 10.27
N LEU A 86 18.66 -12.63 8.94
CA LEU A 86 19.57 -13.43 8.10
C LEU A 86 20.95 -12.80 7.94
N MET A 87 21.04 -11.47 7.85
CA MET A 87 22.33 -10.79 7.76
C MET A 87 23.11 -10.78 9.08
N GLY A 88 22.52 -11.34 10.15
CA GLY A 88 23.15 -11.61 11.44
C GLY A 88 23.91 -10.41 11.94
N VAL A 89 23.22 -9.48 12.63
CA VAL A 89 23.73 -8.21 13.17
C VAL A 89 25.25 -8.23 13.37
N LYS A 90 26.00 -7.84 12.33
CA LYS A 90 27.42 -7.50 12.46
C LYS A 90 27.42 -6.08 13.01
N ILE A 91 27.40 -5.98 14.33
CA ILE A 91 27.78 -4.76 15.05
C ILE A 91 29.28 -4.54 14.80
#